data_AF-A0A1W1E8P7-F1
#
_entry.id   AF-A0A1W1E8P7-F1
#
_cell.length_a   1.000
_cell.length_b   1.000
_cell.length_c   1.000
_cell.angle_alpha   90.00
_cell.angle_beta   90.00
_cell.angle_gamma   90.00
#
_symmetry.space_group_name_H-M   'P 1'
#
loop_
_entity.id
_entity.type
_entity.pdbx_description
1 polymer ?
#
loop_
_entity_poly.entity_id
_entity_poly.type
_entity_poly.pdbx_seq_one_letter_code
_entity_poly.pdbx_strand_id
1 'polypeptide(L)'
;MQKRWIMIIAGIMIAVVLSGCGGSSYDNGYDDGYSDGFYDGARVPVDGMTTLFLRDINGFSAGGVHYTCTDPTGALSADAVTAPNGEFSFYPGEQCTFDLLGFGGTPDDPLFVEDDIGQGKNNIAYVCHGGDAGLTGYNVDLGRDGFFSYLPDDICTFSF
;
A
#
# COMPACT_ATOMS: atom_id res chain seq x y z
N MET A 1 -43.66 -5.72 -40.14
CA MET A 1 -43.66 -7.14 -39.74
C MET A 1 -42.55 -7.35 -38.72
N GLN A 2 -42.92 -7.48 -37.44
CA GLN A 2 -41.99 -7.62 -36.30
C GLN A 2 -41.59 -9.10 -36.14
N LYS A 3 -40.28 -9.39 -36.16
CA LYS A 3 -39.73 -10.72 -35.86
C LYS A 3 -39.14 -10.70 -34.44
N ARG A 4 -39.80 -11.41 -33.52
CA ARG A 4 -39.35 -11.64 -32.15
C ARG A 4 -38.32 -12.77 -32.14
N TRP A 5 -37.13 -12.52 -31.62
CA TRP A 5 -36.13 -13.56 -31.37
C TRP A 5 -36.09 -13.87 -29.87
N ILE A 6 -36.23 -15.16 -29.59
CA ILE A 6 -36.36 -15.77 -28.27
C ILE A 6 -34.96 -15.95 -27.67
N MET A 7 -34.78 -15.50 -26.42
CA MET A 7 -33.64 -15.78 -25.57
C MET A 7 -33.65 -17.24 -25.08
N ILE A 8 -32.48 -17.88 -25.00
CA ILE A 8 -32.27 -19.07 -24.16
C ILE A 8 -31.00 -18.84 -23.33
N ILE A 9 -31.19 -18.83 -22.01
CA ILE A 9 -30.19 -18.77 -20.94
C ILE A 9 -30.01 -20.20 -20.41
N ALA A 10 -28.78 -20.69 -20.27
CA ALA A 10 -28.42 -21.73 -19.31
C ALA A 10 -26.89 -21.89 -19.26
N GLY A 11 -26.28 -21.84 -18.07
CA GLY A 11 -24.84 -22.13 -17.95
C GLY A 11 -24.25 -22.00 -16.55
N ILE A 12 -24.80 -22.76 -15.60
CA ILE A 12 -24.08 -23.56 -14.58
C ILE A 12 -23.06 -22.83 -13.68
N MET A 13 -23.50 -22.54 -12.45
CA MET A 13 -22.65 -22.22 -11.29
C MET A 13 -22.00 -23.51 -10.77
N ILE A 14 -20.65 -23.55 -10.73
CA ILE A 14 -19.90 -24.60 -10.04
C ILE A 14 -19.52 -24.04 -8.67
N ALA A 15 -20.16 -24.55 -7.62
CA ALA A 15 -19.76 -24.32 -6.24
C ALA A 15 -18.60 -25.28 -5.90
N VAL A 16 -17.40 -24.74 -5.71
CA VAL A 16 -16.28 -25.47 -5.11
C VAL A 16 -16.32 -25.22 -3.60
N VAL A 17 -16.84 -26.20 -2.87
CA VAL A 17 -16.70 -26.28 -1.41
C VAL A 17 -15.44 -27.10 -1.15
N LEU A 18 -14.36 -26.43 -0.74
CA LEU A 18 -13.18 -27.09 -0.20
C LEU A 18 -13.23 -26.99 1.32
N SER A 19 -13.42 -28.16 1.91
CA SER A 19 -13.39 -28.48 3.33
C SER A 19 -11.97 -28.41 3.90
N GLY A 20 -11.82 -27.66 5.00
CA GLY A 20 -11.20 -28.06 6.28
C GLY A 20 -9.77 -28.58 6.34
N CYS A 21 -8.99 -28.03 7.28
CA CYS A 21 -8.01 -28.64 8.21
C CYS A 21 -7.16 -27.46 8.73
N GLY A 22 -6.82 -27.23 9.99
CA GLY A 22 -6.72 -28.02 11.21
C GLY A 22 -5.72 -27.22 12.06
N GLY A 23 -6.07 -26.92 13.31
CA GLY A 23 -5.14 -26.23 14.21
C GLY A 23 -3.96 -27.12 14.58
N SER A 24 -2.78 -26.53 14.74
CA SER A 24 -1.72 -27.11 15.56
C SER A 24 -0.75 -26.05 16.03
N SER A 25 -0.77 -25.78 17.34
CA SER A 25 0.30 -25.12 18.07
C SER A 25 1.52 -26.05 18.13
N TYR A 26 2.70 -25.54 17.82
CA TYR A 26 3.97 -26.05 18.32
C TYR A 26 4.92 -24.90 18.65
N ASP A 27 5.47 -25.00 19.84
CA ASP A 27 6.53 -24.19 20.43
C ASP A 27 7.90 -24.83 20.09
N ASN A 28 8.97 -24.03 20.22
CA ASN A 28 10.42 -24.36 20.17
C ASN A 28 11.20 -23.95 18.90
N GLY A 29 12.10 -22.97 19.10
CA GLY A 29 13.53 -23.22 18.91
C GLY A 29 14.18 -22.65 17.65
N TYR A 30 14.86 -21.51 17.82
CA TYR A 30 16.15 -21.11 17.24
C TYR A 30 16.62 -21.64 15.86
N ASP A 31 17.00 -20.65 15.03
CA ASP A 31 18.13 -20.62 14.08
C ASP A 31 17.99 -21.32 12.72
N ASP A 32 17.83 -20.56 11.64
CA ASP A 32 18.95 -20.19 10.74
C ASP A 32 18.49 -19.29 9.57
N GLY A 33 19.38 -18.38 9.16
CA GLY A 33 19.07 -17.33 8.20
C GLY A 33 19.10 -17.78 6.74
N TYR A 34 18.01 -17.55 6.03
CA TYR A 34 18.01 -17.18 4.60
C TYR A 34 16.62 -16.64 4.22
N SER A 35 16.52 -15.35 3.90
CA SER A 35 15.27 -14.70 3.47
C SER A 35 15.20 -14.73 1.94
N ASP A 36 14.33 -15.58 1.38
CA ASP A 36 14.13 -15.81 -0.05
C ASP A 36 12.92 -15.05 -0.65
N GLY A 37 12.41 -14.04 0.06
CA GLY A 37 11.47 -13.07 -0.52
C GLY A 37 10.04 -13.58 -0.69
N PHE A 38 9.63 -14.66 -0.03
CA PHE A 38 8.24 -15.10 0.03
C PHE A 38 7.67 -14.89 1.44
N TYR A 39 6.67 -14.01 1.57
CA TYR A 39 6.01 -13.66 2.84
C TYR A 39 5.21 -14.85 3.41
N ASP A 40 5.52 -15.32 4.64
CA ASP A 40 4.73 -16.38 5.33
C ASP A 40 3.99 -15.93 6.60
N GLY A 41 4.08 -14.66 7.00
CA GLY A 41 3.38 -14.14 8.18
C GLY A 41 4.16 -14.18 9.50
N ALA A 42 5.43 -14.60 9.52
CA ALA A 42 6.31 -14.54 10.69
C ALA A 42 7.27 -13.33 10.70
N ARG A 43 6.81 -12.13 10.30
CA ARG A 43 7.61 -10.91 10.46
C ARG A 43 7.70 -10.54 11.93
N VAL A 44 8.79 -10.95 12.58
CA VAL A 44 9.26 -10.30 13.80
C VAL A 44 9.48 -8.81 13.44
N PRO A 45 8.81 -7.86 14.10
CA PRO A 45 9.11 -6.45 13.89
C PRO A 45 10.61 -6.26 14.05
N VAL A 46 11.27 -5.75 13.01
CA VAL A 46 12.64 -5.25 13.18
C VAL A 46 12.49 -4.10 14.17
N ASP A 47 13.08 -4.25 15.35
CA ASP A 47 12.78 -3.44 16.54
C ASP A 47 12.80 -1.94 16.17
N GLY A 48 11.64 -1.27 16.26
CA GLY A 48 11.49 0.16 15.99
C GLY A 48 10.98 0.61 14.61
N MET A 49 10.69 -0.28 13.66
CA MET A 49 10.04 0.12 12.39
C MET A 49 8.54 0.42 12.57
N THR A 50 8.04 1.40 11.81
CA THR A 50 6.61 1.71 11.65
C THR A 50 6.15 1.24 10.28
N THR A 51 4.92 0.73 10.21
CA THR A 51 4.30 0.24 8.98
C THR A 51 3.05 1.06 8.66
N LEU A 52 2.93 1.50 7.41
CA LEU A 52 1.78 2.22 6.87
C LEU A 52 1.41 1.63 5.49
N PHE A 53 0.31 2.11 4.93
CA PHE A 53 -0.26 1.63 3.69
C PHE A 53 -0.51 2.79 2.72
N LEU A 54 -0.20 2.58 1.45
CA LEU A 54 -0.58 3.49 0.37
C LEU A 54 -1.81 2.92 -0.35
N ARG A 55 -2.91 3.67 -0.36
CA ARG A 55 -4.20 3.22 -0.93
C ARG A 55 -4.89 4.32 -1.72
N ASP A 56 -5.70 3.92 -2.70
CA ASP A 56 -6.56 4.83 -3.45
C ASP A 56 -7.86 5.18 -2.68
N ILE A 57 -8.70 6.01 -3.28
CA ILE A 57 -10.00 6.40 -2.74
C ILE A 57 -10.98 5.24 -2.53
N ASN A 58 -10.88 4.17 -3.31
CA ASN A 58 -11.75 3.01 -3.20
C ASN A 58 -11.22 1.98 -2.18
N GLY A 59 -10.06 2.24 -1.57
CA GLY A 59 -9.37 1.33 -0.65
C GLY A 59 -8.53 0.26 -1.37
N PHE A 60 -8.41 0.34 -2.70
CA PHE A 60 -7.48 -0.48 -3.45
C PHE A 60 -6.05 -0.06 -3.12
N SER A 61 -5.20 -1.06 -2.96
CA SER A 61 -3.83 -0.88 -2.55
C SER A 61 -2.94 -0.45 -3.71
N ALA A 62 -2.10 0.56 -3.47
CA ALA A 62 -1.00 0.91 -4.35
C ALA A 62 0.18 -0.04 -4.12
N GLY A 63 -0.02 -1.32 -4.47
CA GLY A 63 1.00 -2.36 -4.42
C GLY A 63 1.92 -2.30 -5.65
N GLY A 64 3.19 -2.66 -5.48
CA GLY A 64 4.15 -2.61 -6.59
C GLY A 64 4.85 -1.26 -6.78
N VAL A 65 4.62 -0.29 -5.88
CA VAL A 65 5.27 1.03 -5.91
C VAL A 65 6.68 0.89 -5.36
N HIS A 66 7.68 1.24 -6.18
CA HIS A 66 9.06 1.26 -5.73
C HIS A 66 9.27 2.41 -4.74
N TYR A 67 10.00 2.15 -3.65
CA TYR A 67 10.36 3.20 -2.70
C TYR A 67 11.75 2.98 -2.09
N THR A 68 12.40 4.10 -1.77
CA THR A 68 13.69 4.11 -1.06
C THR A 68 13.55 4.93 0.21
N CYS A 69 14.14 4.50 1.33
CA CYS A 69 14.20 5.28 2.56
C CYS A 69 15.65 5.63 2.90
N THR A 70 15.85 6.84 3.40
CA THR A 70 17.13 7.32 3.91
C THR A 70 16.99 7.79 5.35
N ASP A 71 17.97 7.44 6.16
CA ASP A 71 18.05 7.89 7.55
C ASP A 71 18.45 9.37 7.65
N PRO A 72 18.40 9.97 8.85
CA PRO A 72 18.80 11.37 9.05
C PRO A 72 20.26 11.69 8.68
N THR A 73 21.12 10.68 8.52
CA THR A 73 22.51 10.83 8.04
C THR A 73 22.63 10.77 6.52
N GLY A 74 21.54 10.43 5.83
CA GLY A 74 21.47 10.23 4.38
C GLY A 74 21.87 8.81 3.95
N ALA A 75 22.01 7.87 4.88
CA ALA A 75 22.29 6.48 4.55
C ALA A 75 21.02 5.76 4.09
N LEU A 76 21.11 4.97 3.03
CA LEU A 76 20.02 4.15 2.53
C LEU A 76 19.67 3.06 3.55
N SER A 77 18.43 3.06 4.05
CA SER A 77 17.92 2.08 5.01
C SER A 77 16.93 1.10 4.37
N ALA A 78 16.26 1.50 3.29
CA ALA A 78 15.38 0.65 2.50
C ALA A 78 15.49 0.98 1.01
N ASP A 79 15.39 -0.06 0.19
CA ASP A 79 15.24 -0.02 -1.27
C ASP A 79 14.35 -1.21 -1.64
N ALA A 80 13.06 -0.94 -1.82
CA ALA A 80 12.02 -1.96 -1.77
C ALA A 80 10.81 -1.57 -2.62
N VAL A 81 9.80 -2.45 -2.62
CA VAL A 81 8.53 -2.25 -3.31
C VAL A 81 7.40 -2.45 -2.30
N THR A 82 6.36 -1.62 -2.37
CA THR A 82 5.16 -1.79 -1.55
C THR A 82 4.57 -3.18 -1.77
N ALA A 83 4.15 -3.84 -0.69
CA ALA A 83 3.56 -5.17 -0.79
C ALA A 83 2.21 -5.12 -1.56
N PRO A 84 1.63 -6.26 -2.00
CA PRO A 84 0.39 -6.26 -2.77
C PRO A 84 -0.80 -5.55 -2.08
N ASN A 85 -0.78 -5.45 -0.75
CA ASN A 85 -1.74 -4.73 0.08
C ASN A 85 -1.37 -3.23 0.28
N GLY A 86 -0.35 -2.71 -0.40
CA GLY A 86 0.11 -1.33 -0.34
C GLY A 86 0.99 -1.02 0.87
N GLU A 87 1.38 -2.05 1.63
CA GLU A 87 2.19 -1.93 2.84
C GLU A 87 3.61 -1.48 2.52
N PHE A 88 4.12 -0.55 3.31
CA PHE A 88 5.53 -0.17 3.38
C PHE A 88 5.95 0.05 4.82
N SER A 89 7.24 -0.07 5.09
CA SER A 89 7.80 0.12 6.43
C SER A 89 9.04 1.02 6.39
N PHE A 90 9.22 1.78 7.46
CA PHE A 90 10.28 2.78 7.64
C PHE A 90 10.65 2.91 9.12
N TYR A 91 11.80 3.49 9.42
CA TYR A 91 12.13 3.93 10.77
C TYR A 91 11.67 5.38 11.02
N PRO A 92 11.23 5.73 12.24
CA PRO A 92 10.92 7.11 12.58
C PRO A 92 12.11 8.06 12.31
N GLY A 93 11.85 9.20 11.69
CA GLY A 93 12.85 10.18 11.28
C GLY A 93 13.38 10.00 9.86
N GLU A 94 12.95 8.97 9.13
CA GLU A 94 13.40 8.72 7.76
C GLU A 94 12.69 9.57 6.72
N GLN A 95 13.38 9.76 5.60
CA GLN A 95 12.79 10.28 4.37
C GLN A 95 12.62 9.13 3.38
N CYS A 96 11.38 8.80 3.04
CA CYS A 96 11.08 7.77 2.04
C CYS A 96 10.54 8.39 0.75
N THR A 97 11.13 8.01 -0.38
CA THR A 97 10.78 8.47 -1.72
C THR A 97 10.08 7.37 -2.48
N PHE A 98 8.85 7.64 -2.94
CA PHE A 98 8.00 6.72 -3.67
C PHE A 98 7.97 7.10 -5.15
N ASP A 99 8.11 6.10 -6.00
CA ASP A 99 8.01 6.21 -7.45
C ASP A 99 6.57 5.92 -7.88
N LEU A 100 5.77 6.97 -8.09
CA LEU A 100 4.35 6.88 -8.46
C LEU A 100 4.14 6.84 -9.98
N LEU A 101 5.11 6.33 -10.74
CA LEU A 101 4.94 6.03 -12.15
C LEU A 101 3.78 5.04 -12.37
N GLY A 102 2.91 5.37 -13.32
CA GLY A 102 1.69 4.63 -13.65
C GLY A 102 0.45 5.07 -12.88
N PHE A 103 0.57 6.01 -11.94
CA PHE A 103 -0.56 6.56 -11.20
C PHE A 103 -1.09 7.86 -11.84
N GLY A 104 -2.40 8.03 -11.81
CA GLY A 104 -3.09 9.11 -12.51
C GLY A 104 -2.93 10.50 -11.89
N GLY A 105 -2.37 10.61 -10.69
CA GLY A 105 -2.27 11.89 -9.98
C GLY A 105 -3.62 12.36 -9.41
N THR A 106 -3.60 13.49 -8.72
CA THR A 106 -4.82 14.11 -8.17
C THR A 106 -5.45 15.08 -9.20
N PRO A 107 -6.79 15.10 -9.39
CA PRO A 107 -7.83 14.40 -8.61
C PRO A 107 -8.26 13.04 -9.19
N ASP A 108 -7.65 12.57 -10.27
CA ASP A 108 -8.14 11.40 -11.03
C ASP A 108 -7.90 10.06 -10.30
N ASP A 109 -6.78 9.95 -9.58
CA ASP A 109 -6.35 8.77 -8.83
C ASP A 109 -5.76 9.17 -7.46
N PRO A 110 -6.57 9.73 -6.54
CA PRO A 110 -6.06 10.25 -5.28
C PRO A 110 -5.59 9.11 -4.37
N LEU A 111 -4.39 9.28 -3.80
CA LEU A 111 -3.77 8.35 -2.87
C LEU A 111 -3.79 8.87 -1.44
N PHE A 112 -3.74 7.93 -0.51
CA PHE A 112 -3.79 8.15 0.93
C PHE A 112 -2.73 7.31 1.64
N VAL A 113 -2.06 7.92 2.61
CA VAL A 113 -1.19 7.21 3.56
C VAL A 113 -2.00 6.85 4.79
N GLU A 114 -2.07 5.58 5.13
CA GLU A 114 -2.98 5.04 6.17
C GLU A 114 -2.31 4.03 7.09
N ASP A 115 -2.94 3.75 8.23
CA ASP A 115 -2.59 2.58 9.07
C ASP A 115 -3.31 1.28 8.65
N ASP A 116 -3.11 0.25 9.47
CA ASP A 116 -3.62 -1.10 9.30
C ASP A 116 -5.14 -1.21 9.44
N ILE A 117 -5.80 -0.21 10.02
CA ILE A 117 -7.26 -0.14 10.14
C ILE A 117 -7.90 0.83 9.13
N GLY A 118 -7.10 1.35 8.19
CA GLY A 118 -7.57 2.26 7.13
C GLY A 118 -7.82 3.69 7.62
N GLN A 119 -7.23 4.09 8.75
CA GLN A 119 -7.25 5.49 9.17
C GLN A 119 -6.08 6.23 8.54
N GLY A 120 -6.42 7.29 7.79
CA GLY A 120 -5.45 8.17 7.19
C GLY A 120 -4.54 8.86 8.19
N LYS A 121 -3.25 8.97 7.84
CA LYS A 121 -2.23 9.63 8.66
C LYS A 121 -1.97 11.05 8.18
N ASN A 122 -2.38 12.02 9.00
CA ASN A 122 -2.15 13.44 8.74
C ASN A 122 -0.80 13.93 9.29
N ASN A 123 -0.40 15.12 8.87
CA ASN A 123 0.80 15.84 9.29
C ASN A 123 2.13 15.16 8.94
N ILE A 124 2.14 14.29 7.93
CA ILE A 124 3.38 13.76 7.34
C ILE A 124 3.81 14.76 6.26
N ALA A 125 5.01 15.31 6.39
CA ALA A 125 5.52 16.25 5.40
C ALA A 125 5.86 15.52 4.10
N TYR A 126 5.53 16.12 2.96
CA TYR A 126 5.86 15.58 1.65
C TYR A 126 6.29 16.66 0.66
N VAL A 127 7.09 16.25 -0.32
CA VAL A 127 7.48 17.01 -1.50
C VAL A 127 7.53 16.08 -2.70
N CYS A 128 6.88 16.46 -3.78
CA CYS A 128 6.89 15.73 -5.04
C CYS A 128 7.75 16.46 -6.07
N HIS A 129 8.36 15.70 -6.98
CA HIS A 129 9.21 16.24 -8.03
C HIS A 129 8.44 17.18 -8.98
N GLY A 130 7.17 16.88 -9.21
CA GLY A 130 6.23 17.71 -9.97
C GLY A 130 5.93 19.09 -9.36
N GLY A 131 6.35 19.33 -8.12
CA GLY A 131 6.27 20.63 -7.45
C GLY A 131 5.19 20.73 -6.37
N ASP A 132 4.34 19.71 -6.22
CA ASP A 132 3.40 19.62 -5.10
C ASP A 132 4.16 19.33 -3.80
N ALA A 133 3.80 20.04 -2.72
CA ALA A 133 4.40 19.85 -1.41
C ALA A 133 3.44 20.29 -0.31
N GLY A 134 3.61 19.73 0.88
CA GLY A 134 2.81 20.13 2.03
C GLY A 134 2.85 19.11 3.15
N LEU A 135 1.72 18.99 3.84
CA LEU A 135 1.48 17.97 4.85
C LEU A 135 0.34 17.09 4.38
N THR A 136 0.40 15.79 4.64
CA THR A 136 -0.77 14.93 4.51
C THR A 136 -1.91 15.45 5.37
N GLY A 137 -3.15 15.36 4.91
CA GLY A 137 -4.27 16.00 5.57
C GLY A 137 -5.63 15.42 5.22
N TYR A 138 -6.67 16.10 5.71
CA TYR A 138 -8.06 15.79 5.41
C TYR A 138 -8.44 16.31 4.02
N ASN A 139 -8.91 15.43 3.15
CA ASN A 139 -9.52 15.81 1.88
C ASN A 139 -11.02 16.07 2.10
N VAL A 140 -11.45 17.31 1.89
CA VAL A 140 -12.85 17.74 2.12
C VAL A 140 -13.84 17.15 1.12
N ASP A 141 -13.41 16.89 -0.11
CA ASP A 141 -14.26 16.37 -1.18
C ASP A 141 -14.47 14.86 -1.02
N LEU A 142 -13.46 14.16 -0.51
CA LEU A 142 -13.43 12.72 -0.32
C LEU A 142 -13.78 12.27 1.11
N GLY A 143 -13.78 13.21 2.06
CA GLY A 143 -14.14 12.96 3.45
C GLY A 143 -13.17 12.05 4.21
N ARG A 144 -11.88 12.11 3.87
CA ARG A 144 -10.87 11.13 4.32
C ARG A 144 -9.53 11.80 4.65
N ASP A 145 -8.88 11.32 5.72
CA ASP A 145 -7.54 11.74 6.18
C ASP A 145 -6.42 11.05 5.39
N GLY A 146 -5.17 11.50 5.56
CA GLY A 146 -3.99 10.89 4.95
C GLY A 146 -3.74 11.27 3.50
N PHE A 147 -4.53 12.20 2.96
CA PHE A 147 -4.44 12.66 1.58
C PHE A 147 -3.20 13.52 1.34
N PHE A 148 -2.61 13.39 0.15
CA PHE A 148 -1.58 14.29 -0.39
C PHE A 148 -1.83 14.56 -1.87
N SER A 149 -1.40 15.73 -2.34
CA SER A 149 -1.48 16.09 -3.77
C SER A 149 -0.22 15.64 -4.49
N TYR A 150 -0.38 15.16 -5.72
CA TYR A 150 0.72 14.78 -6.59
C TYR A 150 0.26 14.83 -8.06
N LEU A 151 1.20 15.01 -8.98
CA LEU A 151 0.94 14.98 -10.42
C LEU A 151 0.92 13.54 -10.96
N PRO A 152 0.41 13.30 -12.18
CA PRO A 152 0.57 12.00 -12.83
C PRO A 152 2.05 11.64 -12.97
N ASP A 153 2.38 10.37 -12.77
CA ASP A 153 3.74 9.84 -12.98
C ASP A 153 4.83 10.55 -12.13
N ASP A 154 4.49 10.97 -10.90
CA ASP A 154 5.37 11.77 -10.04
C ASP A 154 6.22 10.92 -9.09
N ILE A 155 7.23 11.54 -8.49
CA ILE A 155 8.08 10.94 -7.46
C ILE A 155 7.94 11.80 -6.20
N CYS A 156 7.43 11.21 -5.11
CA CYS A 156 7.12 11.92 -3.89
C CYS A 156 7.94 11.43 -2.70
N THR A 157 8.61 12.35 -2.02
CA THR A 157 9.38 12.10 -0.80
C THR A 157 8.58 12.54 0.42
N PHE A 158 8.45 11.64 1.40
CA PHE A 158 7.77 11.85 2.67
C PHE A 158 8.77 11.82 3.83
N SER A 159 8.56 12.68 4.84
CA SER A 159 9.35 12.70 6.09
C SER A 159 8.52 12.13 7.23
N PHE A 160 8.94 10.98 7.76
CA PHE A 160 8.23 10.22 8.79
C PHE A 160 8.84 10.35 10.19
#